data_AF-A0A9W6Y5P4-F1
#
_entry.id   AF-A0A9W6Y5P4-F1
#
_cell.length_a   1.000
_cell.length_b   1.000
_cell.length_c   1.000
_cell.angle_alpha   90.00
_cell.angle_beta   90.00
_cell.angle_gamma   90.00
#
_symmetry.space_group_name_H-M   'P 1'
#
loop_
_entity.id
_entity.type
_entity.pdbx_description
1 polymer ?
#
loop_
_entity_poly.entity_id
_entity_poly.type
_entity_poly.pdbx_seq_one_letter_code
_entity_poly.pdbx_strand_id
1 'polypeptide(L)'
;MLSTDFFGVGSSHKWVASITCIAGPLTGATLTHLIGVERGEVVPGGPVHLLGIVLGSWIKLYWKLPALKNAADLHLDHWKRYSLKDLLVANGPVNSSRDLVFHGTLPEHRISRNAELQHMDKLHLLSIATSPKTVHRPYGEGVAVALLILLRGGRLLKWWPALGRNRIVRSAASVVILGYLLFKLKKLDVSKMPTMYGLKWLIRRRARSLPMIFDGFEPRSWEHNDGVVNIQSMLRPWFPKPQEMEKEINNIDSSPPAPSLPATSSTSSLKDAALARCESHISIDGINRDTDDEQQSYGTRRFEKGRWYVYRVDSNHLAGTYWDSNAADLYKSLFTLMSKEYERHGSKPSHSINGEYHQIYRHSSGANIRAPFYS
;
A
#
# COMPACT_ATOMS: atom_id res chain seq x y z
N MET A 1 -0.05 -20.50 9.68
CA MET A 1 0.41 -19.08 9.64
C MET A 1 -0.51 -18.25 8.76
N LEU A 2 -0.27 -16.96 8.63
CA LEU A 2 -0.74 -16.12 7.52
C LEU A 2 0.30 -16.10 6.39
N SER A 3 1.55 -15.85 6.74
CA SER A 3 2.71 -15.89 5.85
C SER A 3 3.95 -16.22 6.69
N THR A 4 4.96 -16.83 6.07
CA THR A 4 6.28 -17.10 6.66
C THR A 4 7.37 -16.45 5.83
N ASP A 5 8.44 -16.02 6.48
CA ASP A 5 9.68 -15.63 5.83
C ASP A 5 10.55 -16.85 5.50
N PHE A 6 11.73 -16.59 4.94
CA PHE A 6 12.73 -17.60 4.60
C PHE A 6 13.17 -18.44 5.82
N PHE A 7 13.12 -17.88 7.03
CA PHE A 7 13.51 -18.56 8.27
C PHE A 7 12.33 -19.32 8.93
N GLY A 8 11.16 -19.35 8.29
CA GLY A 8 9.95 -19.95 8.84
C GLY A 8 9.27 -19.13 9.94
N VAL A 9 9.73 -17.89 10.17
CA VAL A 9 9.14 -16.96 11.13
C VAL A 9 8.06 -16.15 10.41
N GLY A 10 6.91 -15.96 11.04
CA GLY A 10 5.75 -15.49 10.30
C GLY A 10 4.64 -14.87 11.13
N SER A 11 3.73 -14.22 10.42
CA SER A 11 2.48 -13.70 10.99
C SER A 11 1.45 -14.81 11.14
N SER A 12 0.54 -14.69 12.11
CA SER A 12 -0.50 -15.68 12.36
C SER A 12 -1.80 -15.01 12.77
N HIS A 13 -2.92 -15.60 12.36
CA HIS A 13 -4.28 -15.17 12.74
C HIS A 13 -4.53 -15.18 14.26
N LYS A 14 -3.64 -15.80 15.06
CA LYS A 14 -3.73 -15.78 16.53
C LYS A 14 -3.50 -14.39 17.12
N TRP A 15 -2.73 -13.54 16.44
CA TRP A 15 -2.37 -12.19 16.91
C TRP A 15 -2.71 -11.09 15.91
N VAL A 16 -3.21 -11.46 14.73
CA VAL A 16 -3.73 -10.53 13.72
C VAL A 16 -5.23 -10.76 13.61
N ALA A 17 -6.03 -9.73 13.90
CA ALA A 17 -7.50 -9.79 13.80
C ALA A 17 -8.02 -9.36 12.42
N SER A 18 -7.36 -8.39 11.79
CA SER A 18 -7.75 -7.82 10.51
C SER A 18 -6.56 -7.33 9.70
N ILE A 19 -6.69 -7.34 8.37
CA ILE A 19 -5.75 -6.72 7.44
C ILE A 19 -6.52 -5.68 6.63
N THR A 20 -6.04 -4.43 6.67
CA THR A 20 -6.53 -3.35 5.81
C THR A 20 -5.41 -2.86 4.92
N CYS A 21 -5.64 -2.82 3.60
CA CYS A 21 -4.67 -2.33 2.63
C CYS A 21 -5.20 -1.05 1.98
N ILE A 22 -4.42 0.03 1.95
CA ILE A 22 -4.76 1.29 1.27
C ILE A 22 -3.88 1.42 0.04
N ALA A 23 -4.49 1.51 -1.15
CA ALA A 23 -3.78 1.57 -2.44
C ALA A 23 -2.75 0.43 -2.64
N GLY A 24 -2.97 -0.72 -2.00
CA GLY A 24 -2.00 -1.82 -1.96
C GLY A 24 -1.88 -2.57 -3.30
N PRO A 25 -0.67 -2.88 -3.79
CA PRO A 25 -0.47 -3.72 -4.97
C PRO A 25 -0.62 -5.21 -4.62
N LEU A 26 -1.83 -5.63 -4.24
CA LEU A 26 -2.09 -7.01 -3.77
C LEU A 26 -1.77 -8.08 -4.84
N THR A 27 -1.78 -7.68 -6.10
CA THR A 27 -1.42 -8.50 -7.27
C THR A 27 -0.29 -7.84 -8.08
N GLY A 28 0.51 -6.98 -7.46
CA GLY A 28 1.62 -6.28 -8.11
C GLY A 28 1.18 -5.05 -8.92
N ALA A 29 2.09 -4.47 -9.70
CA ALA A 29 1.82 -3.27 -10.47
C ALA A 29 2.54 -3.32 -11.81
N THR A 30 1.85 -2.96 -12.90
CA THR A 30 2.45 -2.87 -14.25
C THR A 30 3.43 -1.70 -14.38
N LEU A 31 3.52 -0.82 -13.38
CA LEU A 31 4.56 0.21 -13.28
C LEU A 31 5.96 -0.42 -13.32
N THR A 32 6.17 -1.59 -12.73
CA THR A 32 7.44 -2.33 -12.76
C THR A 32 7.95 -2.55 -14.20
N HIS A 33 7.06 -2.92 -15.12
CA HIS A 33 7.37 -3.07 -16.54
C HIS A 33 7.56 -1.75 -17.30
N LEU A 34 7.09 -0.62 -16.76
CA LEU A 34 7.35 0.71 -17.32
C LEU A 34 8.75 1.20 -16.91
N ILE A 35 9.17 0.90 -15.68
CA ILE A 35 10.47 1.33 -15.13
C ILE A 35 11.64 0.42 -15.54
N GLY A 36 11.41 -0.58 -16.39
CA GLY A 36 12.48 -1.41 -16.94
C GLY A 36 12.78 -2.68 -16.15
N VAL A 37 11.75 -3.31 -15.57
CA VAL A 37 11.84 -4.70 -15.11
C VAL A 37 11.09 -5.59 -16.11
N GLU A 38 11.81 -6.48 -16.77
CA GLU A 38 11.27 -7.39 -17.79
C GLU A 38 11.65 -8.83 -17.44
N ARG A 39 10.67 -9.74 -17.44
CA ARG A 39 10.87 -11.17 -17.10
C ARG A 39 11.61 -11.41 -15.77
N GLY A 40 11.41 -10.54 -14.79
CA GLY A 40 12.08 -10.63 -13.49
C GLY A 40 13.54 -10.19 -13.49
N GLU A 41 14.00 -9.51 -14.54
CA GLU A 41 15.35 -8.95 -14.64
C GLU A 41 15.31 -7.43 -14.83
N VAL A 42 16.30 -6.75 -14.25
CA VAL A 42 16.48 -5.31 -14.41
C VAL A 42 17.15 -5.03 -15.75
N VAL A 43 16.50 -4.22 -16.60
CA VAL A 43 17.03 -3.84 -17.91
C VAL A 43 18.22 -2.88 -17.73
N PRO A 44 19.41 -3.20 -18.25
CA PRO A 44 20.57 -2.30 -18.21
C PRO A 44 20.25 -0.96 -18.86
N GLY A 45 20.51 0.12 -18.13
CA GLY A 45 20.24 1.50 -18.58
C GLY A 45 18.78 1.93 -18.48
N GLY A 46 17.86 1.05 -18.07
CA GLY A 46 16.46 1.40 -17.82
C GLY A 46 16.26 2.31 -16.60
N PRO A 47 15.07 2.93 -16.44
CA PRO A 47 14.78 3.85 -15.34
C PRO A 47 15.08 3.28 -13.95
N VAL A 48 14.71 2.02 -13.68
CA VAL A 48 14.97 1.35 -12.40
C VAL A 48 16.45 1.09 -12.16
N HIS A 49 17.23 0.80 -13.22
CA HIS A 49 18.67 0.64 -13.11
C HIS A 49 19.35 1.98 -12.78
N LEU A 50 18.95 3.06 -13.45
CA LEU A 50 19.45 4.40 -13.14
C LEU A 50 19.09 4.82 -11.70
N LEU A 51 17.88 4.53 -11.26
CA LEU A 51 17.48 4.75 -9.87
C LEU A 51 18.32 3.90 -8.90
N GLY A 52 18.55 2.63 -9.24
CA GLY A 52 19.44 1.73 -8.50
C GLY A 52 20.87 2.25 -8.41
N ILE A 53 21.39 2.90 -9.45
CA ILE A 53 22.71 3.54 -9.43
C ILE A 53 22.73 4.69 -8.43
N VAL A 54 21.72 5.57 -8.45
CA VAL A 54 21.62 6.71 -7.54
C VAL A 54 21.48 6.23 -6.09
N LEU A 55 20.54 5.31 -5.84
CA LEU A 55 20.29 4.77 -4.50
C LEU A 55 21.49 3.95 -3.99
N GLY A 56 22.07 3.08 -4.81
CA GLY A 56 23.27 2.30 -4.46
C GLY A 56 24.47 3.18 -4.11
N SER A 57 24.65 4.28 -4.84
CA SER A 57 25.67 5.29 -4.52
C SER A 57 25.38 6.01 -3.20
N TRP A 58 24.13 6.43 -2.97
CA TRP A 58 23.69 7.03 -1.70
C TRP A 58 23.91 6.08 -0.52
N ILE A 59 23.52 4.81 -0.67
CA ILE A 59 23.67 3.76 0.34
C ILE A 59 25.14 3.56 0.71
N LYS A 60 26.01 3.41 -0.30
CA LYS A 60 27.44 3.26 -0.06
C LYS A 60 28.04 4.50 0.63
N LEU A 61 27.53 5.69 0.31
CA LEU A 61 27.98 6.94 0.90
C LEU A 61 27.57 7.04 2.38
N TYR A 62 26.31 6.77 2.73
CA TYR A 62 25.89 6.87 4.13
C TYR A 62 26.41 5.71 5.01
N TRP A 63 26.77 4.56 4.45
CA TRP A 63 27.50 3.53 5.20
C TRP A 63 28.91 3.96 5.60
N LYS A 64 29.54 4.83 4.81
CA LYS A 64 30.84 5.45 5.14
C LYS A 64 30.69 6.65 6.05
N LEU A 65 29.59 7.40 5.90
CA LEU A 65 29.30 8.61 6.67
C LEU A 65 27.97 8.45 7.40
N PRO A 66 27.96 7.86 8.62
CA PRO A 66 26.72 7.59 9.36
C PRO A 66 25.86 8.81 9.61
N ALA A 67 26.44 10.02 9.64
CA ALA A 67 25.70 11.27 9.75
C ALA A 67 24.65 11.46 8.62
N LEU A 68 24.87 10.87 7.44
CA LEU A 68 23.92 10.91 6.33
C LEU A 68 22.69 10.04 6.56
N LYS A 69 22.72 9.06 7.49
CA LYS A 69 21.52 8.30 7.88
C LYS A 69 20.43 9.21 8.45
N ASN A 70 20.82 10.32 9.08
CA ASN A 70 19.87 11.31 9.59
C ASN A 70 19.09 12.03 8.47
N ALA A 71 19.62 12.06 7.24
CA ALA A 71 18.94 12.63 6.09
C ALA A 71 18.00 11.61 5.42
N ALA A 72 18.46 10.38 5.21
CA ALA A 72 17.65 9.28 4.69
C ALA A 72 18.32 7.92 4.92
N ASP A 73 17.87 7.17 5.94
CA ASP A 73 18.22 5.75 6.12
C ASP A 73 17.24 4.87 5.32
N LEU A 74 17.76 4.08 4.38
CA LEU A 74 16.96 3.15 3.59
C LEU A 74 16.83 1.77 4.24
N HIS A 75 17.46 1.55 5.40
CA HIS A 75 17.45 0.28 6.15
C HIS A 75 17.94 -0.94 5.35
N LEU A 76 18.85 -0.72 4.41
CA LEU A 76 19.42 -1.74 3.52
C LEU A 76 20.73 -2.35 4.05
N ASP A 77 20.99 -2.27 5.36
CA ASP A 77 22.27 -2.70 5.97
C ASP A 77 22.60 -4.20 5.74
N HIS A 78 21.61 -5.04 5.47
CA HIS A 78 21.80 -6.44 5.08
C HIS A 78 22.56 -6.61 3.75
N TRP A 79 22.55 -5.59 2.87
CA TRP A 79 23.33 -5.55 1.63
C TRP A 79 24.76 -5.01 1.81
N LYS A 80 25.17 -4.63 3.03
CA LYS A 80 26.47 -3.96 3.30
C LYS A 80 27.69 -4.74 2.83
N ARG A 81 27.59 -6.07 2.79
CA ARG A 81 28.67 -6.98 2.34
C ARG A 81 29.07 -6.78 0.88
N TYR A 82 28.20 -6.21 0.05
CA TYR A 82 28.43 -6.07 -1.38
C TYR A 82 29.27 -4.84 -1.73
N SER A 83 30.08 -4.96 -2.79
CA SER A 83 30.89 -3.85 -3.29
C SER A 83 30.01 -2.78 -3.95
N LEU A 84 30.54 -1.57 -4.18
CA LEU A 84 29.77 -0.55 -4.91
C LEU A 84 29.38 -1.06 -6.30
N LYS A 85 30.31 -1.71 -7.02
CA LYS A 85 30.03 -2.29 -8.34
C LYS A 85 28.85 -3.27 -8.30
N ASP A 86 28.79 -4.13 -7.28
CA ASP A 86 27.70 -5.11 -7.13
C ASP A 86 26.33 -4.47 -6.90
N LEU A 87 26.28 -3.28 -6.28
CA LEU A 87 25.06 -2.51 -6.07
C LEU A 87 24.61 -1.81 -7.37
N LEU A 88 25.56 -1.35 -8.19
CA LEU A 88 25.28 -0.52 -9.36
C LEU A 88 24.96 -1.32 -10.61
N VAL A 89 25.46 -2.55 -10.74
CA VAL A 89 25.31 -3.37 -11.96
C VAL A 89 23.89 -3.95 -12.05
N ALA A 90 23.24 -3.82 -13.21
CA ALA A 90 21.87 -4.29 -13.46
C ALA A 90 21.64 -5.76 -13.14
N ASN A 91 22.57 -6.64 -13.50
CA ASN A 91 22.55 -8.07 -13.20
C ASN A 91 23.40 -8.44 -11.97
N GLY A 92 23.74 -7.45 -11.14
CA GLY A 92 24.47 -7.66 -9.89
C GLY A 92 23.65 -8.44 -8.86
N PRO A 93 24.30 -8.97 -7.81
CA PRO A 93 23.63 -9.83 -6.82
C PRO A 93 22.49 -9.11 -6.08
N VAL A 94 22.52 -7.79 -5.98
CA VAL A 94 21.45 -7.01 -5.35
C VAL A 94 20.29 -6.80 -6.32
N ASN A 95 20.54 -6.26 -7.51
CA ASN A 95 19.48 -5.99 -8.50
C ASN A 95 18.80 -7.25 -9.06
N SER A 96 19.52 -8.37 -9.09
CA SER A 96 18.98 -9.69 -9.44
C SER A 96 18.29 -10.40 -8.27
N SER A 97 18.42 -9.89 -7.04
CA SER A 97 17.74 -10.47 -5.87
C SER A 97 16.24 -10.21 -5.96
N ARG A 98 15.43 -11.25 -5.80
CA ARG A 98 13.97 -11.12 -5.68
C ARG A 98 13.53 -10.42 -4.39
N ASP A 99 14.45 -10.18 -3.47
CA ASP A 99 14.25 -9.50 -2.18
C ASP A 99 14.28 -7.95 -2.31
N LEU A 100 13.95 -7.42 -3.48
CA LEU A 100 13.80 -5.99 -3.71
C LEU A 100 12.35 -5.64 -4.04
N VAL A 101 11.95 -4.41 -3.65
CA VAL A 101 10.56 -3.93 -3.78
C VAL A 101 10.01 -4.02 -5.21
N PHE A 102 10.83 -3.77 -6.22
CA PHE A 102 10.37 -3.82 -7.61
C PHE A 102 10.14 -5.25 -8.10
N HIS A 103 10.84 -6.25 -7.56
CA HIS A 103 10.54 -7.67 -7.81
C HIS A 103 9.31 -8.13 -7.01
N GLY A 104 9.22 -7.74 -5.74
CA GLY A 104 8.07 -8.00 -4.88
C GLY A 104 6.74 -7.43 -5.39
N THR A 105 6.80 -6.44 -6.29
CA THR A 105 5.64 -5.79 -6.92
C THR A 105 5.44 -6.20 -8.38
N LEU A 106 6.25 -7.10 -8.94
CA LEU A 106 5.96 -7.70 -10.25
C LEU A 106 4.68 -8.55 -10.13
N PRO A 107 3.71 -8.43 -11.05
CA PRO A 107 2.47 -9.19 -10.94
C PRO A 107 2.66 -10.70 -10.87
N GLU A 108 3.49 -11.28 -11.74
CA GLU A 108 3.79 -12.72 -11.75
C GLU A 108 4.36 -13.19 -10.40
N HIS A 109 5.40 -12.52 -9.91
CA HIS A 109 6.02 -12.87 -8.64
C HIS A 109 5.06 -12.67 -7.46
N ARG A 110 4.26 -11.60 -7.47
CA ARG A 110 3.29 -11.32 -6.41
C ARG A 110 2.16 -12.35 -6.37
N ILE A 111 1.70 -12.83 -7.53
CA ILE A 111 0.70 -13.90 -7.63
C ILE A 111 1.25 -15.21 -7.05
N SER A 112 2.47 -15.59 -7.41
CA SER A 112 3.16 -16.76 -6.82
C SER A 112 3.25 -16.61 -5.28
N ARG A 113 3.69 -15.45 -4.78
CA ARG A 113 3.72 -15.16 -3.32
C ARG A 113 2.34 -15.19 -2.66
N ASN A 114 1.27 -14.85 -3.38
CA ASN A 114 -0.08 -14.94 -2.84
C ASN A 114 -0.54 -16.39 -2.64
N ALA A 115 0.00 -17.35 -3.40
CA ALA A 115 -0.30 -18.78 -3.22
C ALA A 115 0.16 -19.31 -1.85
N GLU A 116 1.17 -18.68 -1.26
CA GLU A 116 1.70 -19.02 0.07
C GLU A 116 0.83 -18.49 1.22
N LEU A 117 -0.17 -17.63 0.94
CA LEU A 117 -1.03 -17.07 1.99
C LEU A 117 -1.96 -18.14 2.57
N GLN A 118 -1.95 -18.27 3.89
CA GLN A 118 -2.73 -19.26 4.63
C GLN A 118 -3.67 -18.60 5.63
N HIS A 119 -4.72 -19.30 6.03
CA HIS A 119 -5.66 -18.88 7.08
C HIS A 119 -6.29 -17.49 6.91
N MET A 120 -6.41 -17.01 5.67
CA MET A 120 -7.02 -15.71 5.37
C MET A 120 -8.51 -15.71 5.76
N ASP A 121 -9.15 -16.89 5.80
CA ASP A 121 -10.50 -17.15 6.31
C ASP A 121 -10.74 -16.69 7.75
N LYS A 122 -9.68 -16.53 8.55
CA LYS A 122 -9.77 -16.20 9.98
C LYS A 122 -9.70 -14.70 10.28
N LEU A 123 -9.44 -13.89 9.24
CA LEU A 123 -9.20 -12.46 9.34
C LEU A 123 -10.36 -11.66 8.75
N HIS A 124 -10.56 -10.45 9.24
CA HIS A 124 -11.31 -9.44 8.49
C HIS A 124 -10.39 -8.80 7.45
N LEU A 125 -10.82 -8.76 6.18
CA LEU A 125 -9.99 -8.29 5.07
C LEU A 125 -10.66 -7.09 4.39
N LEU A 126 -9.97 -5.96 4.38
CA LEU A 126 -10.45 -4.73 3.77
C LEU A 126 -9.40 -4.18 2.81
N SER A 127 -9.84 -3.79 1.63
CA SER A 127 -9.04 -3.02 0.69
C SER A 127 -9.68 -1.66 0.46
N ILE A 128 -8.89 -0.60 0.59
CA ILE A 128 -9.25 0.76 0.23
C ILE A 128 -8.59 1.03 -1.13
N ALA A 129 -9.38 0.88 -2.19
CA ALA A 129 -8.94 1.03 -3.57
C ALA A 129 -9.09 2.48 -4.02
N THR A 130 -8.01 3.04 -4.56
CA THR A 130 -7.98 4.40 -5.08
C THR A 130 -8.58 4.44 -6.48
N SER A 131 -9.39 5.46 -6.75
CA SER A 131 -10.01 5.69 -8.04
C SER A 131 -10.06 7.19 -8.30
N PRO A 132 -8.99 7.78 -8.84
CA PRO A 132 -8.94 9.22 -9.09
C PRO A 132 -9.89 9.58 -10.24
N LYS A 133 -11.09 10.04 -9.87
CA LYS A 133 -12.16 10.57 -10.72
C LYS A 133 -12.10 12.09 -10.77
N THR A 134 -11.79 12.74 -9.65
CA THR A 134 -11.63 14.19 -9.61
C THR A 134 -10.19 14.61 -9.86
N VAL A 135 -10.03 15.60 -10.74
CA VAL A 135 -8.73 16.19 -11.09
C VAL A 135 -8.68 17.56 -10.44
N HIS A 136 -7.70 17.81 -9.56
CA HIS A 136 -7.40 19.19 -9.18
C HIS A 136 -6.88 19.93 -10.43
N ARG A 137 -7.64 20.90 -10.91
CA ARG A 137 -7.22 21.74 -12.04
C ARG A 137 -6.69 23.06 -11.46
N PRO A 138 -5.36 23.32 -11.55
CA PRO A 138 -4.74 24.46 -10.89
C PRO A 138 -4.95 25.77 -11.68
N TYR A 139 -6.20 26.11 -12.02
CA TYR A 139 -6.50 27.31 -12.81
C TYR A 139 -6.06 28.59 -12.08
N GLY A 140 -6.38 28.69 -10.79
CA GLY A 140 -6.04 29.88 -9.99
C GLY A 140 -4.54 30.04 -9.77
N GLU A 141 -3.83 28.94 -9.54
CA GLU A 141 -2.39 28.90 -9.39
C GLU A 141 -1.69 29.23 -10.71
N GLY A 142 -2.19 28.69 -11.84
CA GLY A 142 -1.68 29.00 -13.18
C GLY A 142 -1.83 30.48 -13.53
N VAL A 143 -2.99 31.09 -13.23
CA VAL A 143 -3.21 32.53 -13.40
C VAL A 143 -2.28 33.34 -12.49
N ALA A 144 -2.11 32.94 -11.22
CA ALA A 144 -1.20 33.62 -10.30
C ALA A 144 0.26 33.56 -10.76
N VAL A 145 0.73 32.42 -11.26
CA VAL A 145 2.07 32.29 -11.86
C VAL A 145 2.21 33.16 -13.10
N ALA A 146 1.23 33.16 -14.00
CA ALA A 146 1.24 34.02 -15.19
C ALA A 146 1.29 35.51 -14.81
N LEU A 147 0.49 35.93 -13.81
CA LEU A 147 0.52 37.29 -13.28
C LEU A 147 1.89 37.63 -12.68
N LEU A 148 2.51 36.71 -11.95
CA LEU A 148 3.85 36.91 -11.37
C LEU A 148 4.92 37.05 -12.47
N ILE A 149 4.84 36.26 -13.54
CA ILE A 149 5.72 36.38 -14.73
C ILE A 149 5.49 37.73 -15.41
N LEU A 150 4.25 38.17 -15.61
CA LEU A 150 3.92 39.46 -16.21
C LEU A 150 4.43 40.64 -15.34
N LEU A 151 4.23 40.56 -14.03
CA LEU A 151 4.69 41.56 -13.06
C LEU A 151 6.21 41.64 -12.96
N ARG A 152 6.96 40.57 -13.25
CA ARG A 152 8.44 40.59 -13.32
C ARG A 152 8.96 40.96 -14.70
N GLY A 153 8.35 40.45 -15.77
CA GLY A 153 8.82 40.60 -17.15
C GLY A 153 8.62 42.00 -17.74
N GLY A 154 7.85 42.88 -17.11
CA GLY A 154 7.70 44.28 -17.54
C GLY A 154 6.97 44.49 -18.86
N ARG A 155 6.51 43.42 -19.51
CA ARG A 155 5.72 43.42 -20.76
C ARG A 155 4.23 43.66 -20.48
N LEU A 156 3.92 44.66 -19.69
CA LEU A 156 2.54 45.00 -19.38
C LEU A 156 1.95 45.82 -20.51
N LEU A 157 0.72 45.50 -20.91
CA LEU A 157 0.03 46.17 -22.01
C LEU A 157 0.06 47.69 -21.78
N LYS A 158 0.32 48.46 -22.85
CA LYS A 158 0.45 49.93 -22.82
C LYS A 158 -0.77 50.65 -22.22
N TRP A 159 -1.93 49.99 -22.15
CA TRP A 159 -3.19 50.51 -21.63
C TRP A 159 -3.34 50.37 -20.10
N TRP A 160 -2.33 49.86 -19.39
CA TRP A 160 -2.39 49.76 -17.93
C TRP A 160 -2.36 51.14 -17.25
N PRO A 161 -3.16 51.32 -16.18
CA PRO A 161 -3.19 52.57 -15.43
C PRO A 161 -1.80 52.91 -14.87
N ALA A 162 -1.47 54.20 -14.81
CA ALA A 162 -0.16 54.70 -14.40
C ALA A 162 0.32 54.13 -13.04
N LEU A 163 -0.62 53.79 -12.16
CA LEU A 163 -0.38 53.16 -10.87
C LEU A 163 0.33 51.79 -10.97
N GLY A 164 0.01 50.98 -11.99
CA GLY A 164 0.61 49.66 -12.23
C GLY A 164 2.03 49.72 -12.82
N ARG A 165 2.48 50.91 -13.25
CA ARG A 165 3.84 51.14 -13.76
C ARG A 165 4.84 51.43 -12.62
N ASN A 166 4.35 51.77 -11.42
CA ASN A 166 5.19 52.01 -10.24
C ASN A 166 5.87 50.71 -9.77
N ARG A 167 7.20 50.74 -9.63
CA ARG A 167 8.01 49.60 -9.17
C ARG A 167 7.61 49.12 -7.77
N ILE A 168 7.24 50.04 -6.88
CA ILE A 168 6.85 49.72 -5.50
C ILE A 168 5.55 48.91 -5.48
N VAL A 169 4.55 49.36 -6.25
CA VAL A 169 3.25 48.68 -6.37
C VAL A 169 3.42 47.28 -6.99
N ARG A 170 4.25 47.15 -8.03
CA ARG A 170 4.56 45.84 -8.64
C ARG A 170 5.26 44.88 -7.67
N SER A 171 6.20 45.40 -6.87
CA SER A 171 6.90 44.60 -5.86
C SER A 171 5.92 44.11 -4.78
N ALA A 172 5.09 45.00 -4.25
CA ALA A 172 4.07 44.65 -3.27
C ALA A 172 3.08 43.61 -3.82
N ALA A 173 2.56 43.81 -5.04
CA ALA A 173 1.67 42.85 -5.70
C ALA A 173 2.35 41.48 -5.92
N SER A 174 3.64 41.47 -6.28
CA SER A 174 4.40 40.23 -6.44
C SER A 174 4.55 39.47 -5.12
N VAL A 175 4.81 40.18 -4.01
CA VAL A 175 4.87 39.57 -2.67
C VAL A 175 3.51 39.01 -2.26
N VAL A 176 2.41 39.73 -2.53
CA VAL A 176 1.05 39.23 -2.24
C VAL A 176 0.74 37.97 -3.05
N ILE A 177 1.04 37.96 -4.35
CA ILE A 177 0.83 36.78 -5.21
C ILE A 177 1.72 35.62 -4.76
N LEU A 178 2.98 35.88 -4.41
CA LEU A 178 3.88 34.86 -3.88
C LEU A 178 3.38 34.32 -2.54
N GLY A 179 2.89 35.18 -1.64
CA GLY A 179 2.25 34.79 -0.39
C GLY A 179 1.01 33.92 -0.60
N TYR A 180 0.16 34.28 -1.56
CA TYR A 180 -0.98 33.47 -1.97
C TYR A 180 -0.54 32.09 -2.50
N LEU A 181 0.47 32.04 -3.38
CA LEU A 181 1.01 30.79 -3.93
C LEU A 181 1.62 29.91 -2.83
N LEU A 182 2.37 30.48 -1.89
CA LEU A 182 2.93 29.75 -0.75
C LEU A 182 1.85 29.23 0.19
N PHE A 183 0.80 30.01 0.44
CA PHE A 183 -0.36 29.57 1.22
C PHE A 183 -1.10 28.42 0.53
N LYS A 184 -1.31 28.52 -0.79
CA LYS A 184 -1.92 27.45 -1.59
C LYS A 184 -1.06 26.21 -1.63
N LEU A 185 0.27 26.34 -1.75
CA LEU A 185 1.21 25.24 -1.69
C LEU A 185 1.12 24.47 -0.37
N LYS A 186 0.93 25.17 0.76
CA LYS A 186 0.70 24.54 2.07
C LYS A 186 -0.63 23.80 2.19
N LYS A 187 -1.64 24.20 1.42
CA LYS A 187 -2.97 23.57 1.38
C LYS A 187 -3.15 22.60 0.21
N LEU A 188 -2.07 22.29 -0.50
CA LEU A 188 -2.12 21.49 -1.70
C LEU A 188 -2.32 20.03 -1.32
N ASP A 189 -3.45 19.47 -1.73
CA ASP A 189 -3.74 18.05 -1.59
C ASP A 189 -3.07 17.29 -2.74
N VAL A 190 -1.86 16.76 -2.48
CA VAL A 190 -1.08 16.02 -3.49
C VAL A 190 -1.79 14.73 -3.88
N SER A 191 -2.64 14.19 -3.02
CA SER A 191 -3.47 13.02 -3.33
C SER A 191 -4.51 13.28 -4.43
N LYS A 192 -4.79 14.54 -4.74
CA LYS A 192 -5.69 14.96 -5.83
C LYS A 192 -4.96 15.63 -6.99
N MET A 193 -3.63 15.69 -6.94
CA MET A 193 -2.84 16.44 -7.91
C MET A 193 -2.80 15.79 -9.31
N PRO A 194 -2.71 16.63 -10.36
CA PRO A 194 -2.61 16.18 -11.74
C PRO A 194 -1.25 15.56 -12.08
N THR A 195 -0.22 15.72 -11.24
CA THR A 195 1.15 15.23 -11.51
C THR A 195 1.22 13.72 -11.68
N MET A 196 0.43 12.97 -10.91
CA MET A 196 0.32 11.51 -11.04
C MET A 196 -0.42 11.08 -12.32
N TYR A 197 -1.04 11.99 -13.07
CA TYR A 197 -1.76 11.65 -14.31
C TYR A 197 -0.82 11.34 -15.47
N GLY A 198 0.36 11.97 -15.52
CA GLY A 198 1.38 11.61 -16.51
C GLY A 198 1.78 10.15 -16.34
N LEU A 199 2.08 9.75 -15.10
CA LEU A 199 2.39 8.37 -14.77
C LEU A 199 1.18 7.46 -14.98
N LYS A 200 -0.03 7.91 -14.64
CA LYS A 200 -1.28 7.16 -14.91
C LYS A 200 -1.47 6.85 -16.39
N TRP A 201 -1.22 7.84 -17.25
CA TRP A 201 -1.29 7.68 -18.71
C TRP A 201 -0.21 6.73 -19.23
N LEU A 202 1.04 6.85 -18.75
CA LEU A 202 2.14 5.96 -19.13
C LEU A 202 1.86 4.52 -18.70
N ILE A 203 1.42 4.29 -17.46
CA ILE A 203 1.03 2.97 -16.94
C ILE A 203 -0.12 2.40 -17.77
N ARG A 204 -1.16 3.20 -18.08
CA ARG A 204 -2.29 2.78 -18.92
C ARG A 204 -1.82 2.33 -20.30
N ARG A 205 -0.96 3.12 -20.94
CA ARG A 205 -0.39 2.80 -22.25
C ARG A 205 0.46 1.53 -22.19
N ARG A 206 1.30 1.39 -21.17
CA ARG A 206 2.15 0.21 -20.98
C ARG A 206 1.30 -1.03 -20.75
N ALA A 207 0.33 -0.99 -19.84
CA ALA A 207 -0.58 -2.10 -19.55
C ALA A 207 -1.30 -2.63 -20.80
N ARG A 208 -1.75 -1.73 -21.69
CA ARG A 208 -2.37 -2.10 -22.98
C ARG A 208 -1.41 -2.79 -23.96
N SER A 209 -0.12 -2.47 -23.88
CA SER A 209 0.91 -2.99 -24.79
C SER A 209 1.61 -4.24 -24.28
N LEU A 210 1.40 -4.59 -23.00
CA LEU A 210 2.05 -5.76 -22.42
C LEU A 210 1.44 -7.03 -23.02
N PRO A 211 2.28 -8.05 -23.30
CA PRO A 211 1.77 -9.39 -23.57
C PRO A 211 1.10 -9.95 -22.31
N MET A 212 0.55 -11.16 -22.41
CA MET A 212 0.09 -11.90 -21.23
C MET A 212 1.27 -12.12 -20.27
N ILE A 213 1.27 -11.38 -19.14
CA ILE A 213 2.34 -11.43 -18.12
C ILE A 213 2.07 -12.44 -17.01
N PHE A 214 0.83 -12.92 -16.90
CA PHE A 214 0.41 -14.04 -16.05
C PHE A 214 -0.94 -14.55 -16.58
N ASP A 215 -1.37 -15.72 -16.12
CA ASP A 215 -2.61 -16.33 -16.57
C ASP A 215 -3.85 -15.54 -16.12
N GLY A 216 -4.74 -15.20 -17.05
CA GLY A 216 -5.88 -14.32 -16.80
C GLY A 216 -5.53 -12.82 -16.83
N PHE A 217 -4.32 -12.43 -17.24
CA PHE A 217 -4.00 -11.04 -17.51
C PHE A 217 -4.75 -10.54 -18.76
N GLU A 218 -5.66 -9.60 -18.56
CA GLU A 218 -6.34 -8.90 -19.65
C GLU A 218 -5.88 -7.42 -19.70
N PRO A 219 -5.23 -6.98 -20.79
CA PRO A 219 -4.67 -5.63 -20.87
C PRO A 219 -5.68 -4.50 -20.58
N ARG A 220 -6.95 -4.69 -20.96
CA ARG A 220 -8.02 -3.70 -20.76
C ARG A 220 -8.50 -3.60 -19.31
N SER A 221 -8.50 -4.70 -18.55
CA SER A 221 -8.91 -4.66 -17.14
C SER A 221 -7.83 -4.04 -16.26
N TRP A 222 -6.56 -4.14 -16.67
CA TRP A 222 -5.42 -3.58 -15.96
C TRP A 222 -5.06 -2.15 -16.33
N GLU A 223 -5.71 -1.53 -17.32
CA GLU A 223 -5.32 -0.20 -17.79
C GLU A 223 -5.60 0.93 -16.78
N HIS A 224 -6.61 0.74 -15.91
CA HIS A 224 -6.99 1.72 -14.90
C HIS A 224 -6.05 1.63 -13.71
N ASN A 225 -5.55 2.79 -13.26
CA ASN A 225 -4.57 2.88 -12.19
C ASN A 225 -4.66 4.25 -11.48
N ASP A 226 -4.03 4.34 -10.32
CA ASP A 226 -4.00 5.54 -9.47
C ASP A 226 -2.72 6.39 -9.63
N GLY A 227 -1.93 6.09 -10.66
CA GLY A 227 -0.62 6.67 -10.91
C GLY A 227 0.53 5.80 -10.43
N VAL A 228 0.31 4.72 -9.67
CA VAL A 228 1.38 3.76 -9.30
C VAL A 228 0.91 2.33 -9.48
N VAL A 229 -0.28 2.02 -8.97
CA VAL A 229 -0.83 0.66 -8.90
C VAL A 229 -2.10 0.57 -9.73
N ASN A 230 -2.27 -0.54 -10.43
CA ASN A 230 -3.48 -0.83 -11.20
C ASN A 230 -4.65 -1.06 -10.25
N ILE A 231 -5.82 -0.47 -10.54
CA ILE A 231 -7.01 -0.59 -9.67
C ILE A 231 -7.39 -2.06 -9.49
N GLN A 232 -7.27 -2.87 -10.55
CA GLN A 232 -7.53 -4.30 -10.51
C GLN A 232 -6.67 -5.05 -9.49
N SER A 233 -5.43 -4.59 -9.29
CA SER A 233 -4.50 -5.17 -8.33
C SER A 233 -4.84 -4.81 -6.88
N MET A 234 -5.56 -3.71 -6.66
CA MET A 234 -5.96 -3.27 -5.31
C MET A 234 -7.16 -4.04 -4.78
N LEU A 235 -8.01 -4.61 -5.64
CA LEU A 235 -9.30 -5.15 -5.20
C LEU A 235 -9.15 -6.35 -4.24
N ARG A 236 -8.24 -7.26 -4.58
CA ARG A 236 -7.89 -8.44 -3.78
C ARG A 236 -6.59 -9.06 -4.30
N PRO A 237 -5.94 -9.94 -3.52
CA PRO A 237 -4.89 -10.82 -4.02
C PRO A 237 -5.46 -11.77 -5.09
N TRP A 238 -4.72 -11.96 -6.17
CA TRP A 238 -4.97 -13.02 -7.14
C TRP A 238 -4.07 -14.21 -6.85
N PHE A 239 -4.55 -15.39 -7.25
CA PHE A 239 -3.88 -16.67 -7.02
C PHE A 239 -3.61 -17.33 -8.38
N PRO A 240 -2.54 -18.14 -8.49
CA PRO A 240 -2.31 -18.98 -9.68
C PRO A 240 -3.47 -19.94 -9.90
N LYS A 241 -3.61 -20.46 -11.13
CA LYS A 241 -4.58 -21.54 -11.38
C LYS A 241 -4.23 -22.78 -10.56
N PRO A 242 -5.21 -23.64 -10.21
CA PRO A 242 -4.97 -24.81 -9.37
C PRO A 242 -3.82 -25.71 -9.85
N GLN A 243 -3.69 -25.88 -11.18
CA GLN A 243 -2.64 -26.68 -11.81
C GLN A 243 -1.22 -26.12 -11.65
N GLU A 244 -1.05 -24.80 -11.56
CA GLU A 244 0.25 -24.16 -11.35
C GLU A 244 0.65 -24.22 -9.88
N MET A 245 -0.31 -24.08 -8.98
CA MET A 245 -0.07 -24.26 -7.54
C MET A 245 0.38 -25.68 -7.20
N GLU A 246 -0.20 -26.71 -7.83
CA GLU A 246 0.22 -28.10 -7.62
C GLU A 246 1.69 -28.27 -7.98
N LYS A 247 2.15 -27.62 -9.06
CA LYS A 247 3.57 -27.61 -9.44
C LYS A 247 4.44 -26.86 -8.44
N GLU A 248 3.98 -25.71 -7.92
CA GLU A 248 4.73 -24.95 -6.91
C GLU A 248 4.82 -25.70 -5.57
N ILE A 249 3.72 -26.30 -5.09
CA ILE A 249 3.68 -27.11 -3.87
C ILE A 249 4.61 -28.32 -4.01
N ASN A 250 4.57 -29.03 -5.14
CA ASN A 250 5.44 -30.18 -5.40
C ASN A 250 6.92 -29.78 -5.57
N ASN A 251 7.21 -28.57 -6.02
CA ASN A 251 8.58 -28.06 -6.15
C ASN A 251 9.19 -27.61 -4.81
N ILE A 252 8.37 -27.17 -3.85
CA ILE A 252 8.85 -26.79 -2.50
C ILE A 252 9.40 -28.03 -1.75
N ASP A 253 8.85 -29.22 -2.01
CA ASP A 253 9.37 -30.51 -1.50
C ASP A 253 10.73 -30.93 -2.10
N SER A 254 11.26 -30.20 -3.08
CA SER A 254 12.56 -30.49 -3.72
C SER A 254 13.75 -29.72 -3.13
N SER A 255 13.52 -28.91 -2.09
CA SER A 255 14.58 -28.26 -1.31
C SER A 255 15.06 -29.21 -0.19
N PRO A 256 16.38 -29.30 0.10
CA PRO A 256 16.89 -30.35 0.99
C PRO A 256 16.26 -30.23 2.39
N PRO A 257 15.79 -31.35 2.97
CA PRO A 257 14.97 -31.33 4.17
C PRO A 257 15.78 -30.85 5.37
N ALA A 258 15.25 -29.84 6.06
CA ALA A 258 15.58 -29.64 7.48
C ALA A 258 15.13 -30.89 8.26
N PRO A 259 15.87 -31.31 9.30
CA PRO A 259 15.68 -32.63 9.91
C PRO A 259 14.33 -32.76 10.65
N SER A 260 13.53 -33.70 10.14
CA SER A 260 12.57 -34.60 10.81
C SER A 260 11.40 -34.03 11.62
N LEU A 261 10.18 -34.26 11.11
CA LEU A 261 9.06 -34.88 11.85
C LEU A 261 8.28 -35.80 10.89
N PRO A 262 7.66 -36.90 11.39
CA PRO A 262 7.19 -38.01 10.55
C PRO A 262 5.96 -37.65 9.72
N ALA A 263 6.00 -38.10 8.46
CA ALA A 263 4.91 -37.99 7.49
C ALA A 263 3.66 -38.72 8.00
N THR A 264 2.57 -37.97 8.18
CA THR A 264 1.23 -38.55 8.26
C THR A 264 0.52 -38.33 6.93
N SER A 265 0.25 -39.44 6.27
CA SER A 265 -0.49 -39.57 5.03
C SER A 265 -1.91 -39.05 5.24
N SER A 266 -2.35 -38.06 4.45
CA SER A 266 -3.78 -37.69 4.33
C SER A 266 -4.02 -36.97 3.00
N THR A 267 -4.32 -37.75 1.97
CA THR A 267 -4.80 -37.34 0.64
C THR A 267 -6.26 -36.82 0.68
N SER A 268 -6.59 -36.02 1.70
CA SER A 268 -7.89 -35.35 1.87
C SER A 268 -7.79 -33.82 1.93
N SER A 269 -6.59 -33.23 1.93
CA SER A 269 -6.37 -31.80 2.18
C SER A 269 -6.62 -30.86 1.00
N LEU A 270 -6.69 -31.37 -0.24
CA LEU A 270 -6.77 -30.51 -1.44
C LEU A 270 -8.14 -29.82 -1.59
N LYS A 271 -9.24 -30.43 -1.10
CA LYS A 271 -10.54 -29.77 -1.07
C LYS A 271 -10.64 -28.74 0.06
N ASP A 272 -10.03 -29.00 1.21
CA ASP A 272 -10.04 -28.05 2.33
C ASP A 272 -9.08 -26.87 2.11
N ALA A 273 -7.98 -27.06 1.39
CA ALA A 273 -7.04 -26.00 1.00
C ALA A 273 -7.60 -25.09 -0.10
N ALA A 274 -8.48 -25.61 -0.97
CA ALA A 274 -9.22 -24.83 -1.96
C ALA A 274 -10.36 -23.99 -1.33
N LEU A 275 -10.86 -24.37 -0.15
CA LEU A 275 -12.00 -23.73 0.52
C LEU A 275 -11.66 -22.53 1.44
N ALA A 276 -10.37 -22.18 1.61
CA ALA A 276 -9.94 -21.07 2.48
C ALA A 276 -9.62 -19.75 1.74
N ARG A 277 -9.89 -19.67 0.43
CA ARG A 277 -9.46 -18.55 -0.44
C ARG A 277 -10.65 -17.77 -0.97
N CYS A 278 -10.66 -16.46 -0.77
CA CYS A 278 -11.70 -15.60 -1.35
C CYS A 278 -11.35 -15.16 -2.77
N GLU A 279 -11.93 -15.87 -3.74
CA GLU A 279 -11.86 -15.56 -5.18
C GLU A 279 -12.74 -14.37 -5.60
N SER A 280 -13.50 -13.80 -4.67
CA SER A 280 -14.36 -12.64 -4.93
C SER A 280 -14.13 -11.54 -3.89
N HIS A 281 -14.56 -10.33 -4.25
CA HIS A 281 -14.57 -9.19 -3.36
C HIS A 281 -15.96 -8.56 -3.34
N ILE A 282 -16.31 -7.90 -2.25
CA ILE A 282 -17.58 -7.19 -2.09
C ILE A 282 -17.28 -5.70 -2.05
N SER A 283 -17.77 -4.96 -3.04
CA SER A 283 -17.68 -3.49 -3.01
C SER A 283 -18.62 -2.92 -1.96
N ILE A 284 -18.16 -1.95 -1.17
CA ILE A 284 -18.96 -1.22 -0.18
C ILE A 284 -19.00 0.27 -0.50
N ASP A 285 -20.15 0.89 -0.31
CA ASP A 285 -20.39 2.29 -0.69
C ASP A 285 -19.91 3.31 0.37
N GLY A 286 -19.58 2.84 1.58
CA GLY A 286 -19.12 3.71 2.67
C GLY A 286 -18.61 2.94 3.87
N ILE A 287 -17.67 3.53 4.60
CA ILE A 287 -17.17 2.98 5.87
C ILE A 287 -18.12 3.35 7.03
N ASN A 288 -18.67 4.56 7.03
CA ASN A 288 -19.53 5.06 8.10
C ASN A 288 -21.00 4.70 7.89
N ARG A 289 -21.68 4.32 8.97
CA ARG A 289 -23.14 4.18 9.05
C ARG A 289 -23.65 4.68 10.40
N ASP A 290 -23.25 5.91 10.74
CA ASP A 290 -23.57 6.49 12.05
C ASP A 290 -24.87 7.29 12.06
N THR A 291 -25.62 7.39 10.94
CA THR A 291 -26.78 8.29 10.90
C THR A 291 -28.16 7.66 10.68
N ASP A 292 -28.32 6.52 10.02
CA ASP A 292 -29.67 6.22 9.47
C ASP A 292 -30.30 4.86 9.80
N ASP A 293 -29.68 3.98 10.59
CA ASP A 293 -30.31 2.68 10.88
C ASP A 293 -30.03 2.16 12.29
N GLU A 294 -30.73 2.74 13.26
CA GLU A 294 -31.09 2.05 14.50
C GLU A 294 -32.16 0.95 14.27
N GLN A 295 -32.60 0.73 13.02
CA GLN A 295 -33.66 -0.22 12.67
C GLN A 295 -33.20 -1.52 12.02
N GLN A 296 -31.91 -1.73 11.76
CA GLN A 296 -31.46 -3.01 11.22
C GLN A 296 -31.29 -4.04 12.36
N SER A 297 -32.32 -4.87 12.48
CA SER A 297 -32.46 -6.06 13.34
C SER A 297 -31.13 -6.63 13.84
N TYR A 298 -31.06 -6.81 15.16
CA TYR A 298 -30.14 -7.74 15.83
C TYR A 298 -29.95 -9.01 14.98
N GLY A 299 -28.77 -9.22 14.41
CA GLY A 299 -28.40 -10.55 13.89
C GLY A 299 -27.36 -10.62 12.78
N THR A 300 -27.39 -9.73 11.78
CA THR A 300 -26.60 -9.97 10.55
C THR A 300 -25.33 -9.14 10.51
N ARG A 301 -24.18 -9.80 10.68
CA ARG A 301 -22.86 -9.18 10.62
C ARG A 301 -22.63 -8.56 9.25
N ARG A 302 -22.15 -7.31 9.21
CA ARG A 302 -21.87 -6.60 7.95
C ARG A 302 -20.61 -7.15 7.26
N PHE A 303 -19.59 -7.50 8.05
CA PHE A 303 -18.30 -7.97 7.57
C PHE A 303 -17.99 -9.40 8.03
N GLU A 304 -17.96 -10.33 7.09
CA GLU A 304 -17.57 -11.72 7.31
C GLU A 304 -16.04 -11.86 7.23
N LYS A 305 -15.50 -12.73 8.08
CA LYS A 305 -14.09 -13.11 8.00
C LYS A 305 -13.83 -13.91 6.72
N GLY A 306 -12.61 -13.83 6.22
CA GLY A 306 -12.20 -14.50 5.00
C GLY A 306 -12.50 -13.74 3.72
N ARG A 307 -13.46 -12.81 3.71
CA ARG A 307 -13.87 -12.07 2.51
C ARG A 307 -13.17 -10.72 2.40
N TRP A 308 -12.73 -10.39 1.19
CA TRP A 308 -12.22 -9.06 0.86
C TRP A 308 -13.37 -8.10 0.62
N TYR A 309 -13.47 -7.07 1.47
CA TYR A 309 -14.33 -5.93 1.24
C TYR A 309 -13.54 -4.82 0.57
N VAL A 310 -14.14 -4.10 -0.38
CA VAL A 310 -13.47 -3.04 -1.14
C VAL A 310 -14.22 -1.74 -0.98
N TYR A 311 -13.57 -0.77 -0.34
CA TYR A 311 -14.03 0.62 -0.29
C TYR A 311 -13.26 1.43 -1.33
N ARG A 312 -13.97 2.22 -2.15
CA ARG A 312 -13.33 3.05 -3.17
C ARG A 312 -13.21 4.49 -2.69
N VAL A 313 -12.01 5.06 -2.80
CA VAL A 313 -11.74 6.48 -2.47
C VAL A 313 -11.38 7.26 -3.73
N ASP A 314 -11.91 8.47 -3.84
CA ASP A 314 -11.58 9.39 -4.94
C ASP A 314 -10.27 10.14 -4.64
N SER A 315 -9.17 9.42 -4.83
CA SER A 315 -7.81 9.91 -4.59
C SER A 315 -6.83 9.12 -5.46
N ASN A 316 -5.61 9.63 -5.61
CA ASN A 316 -4.49 8.94 -6.26
C ASN A 316 -3.74 8.04 -5.27
N HIS A 317 -2.59 7.50 -5.65
CA HIS A 317 -1.81 6.58 -4.82
C HIS A 317 -1.42 7.11 -3.42
N LEU A 318 -1.40 8.42 -3.22
CA LEU A 318 -1.06 9.05 -1.94
C LEU A 318 -2.24 9.08 -0.94
N ALA A 319 -3.35 8.40 -1.24
CA ALA A 319 -4.49 8.27 -0.35
C ALA A 319 -4.08 7.72 1.03
N GLY A 320 -4.62 8.30 2.10
CA GLY A 320 -4.31 7.88 3.47
C GLY A 320 -2.87 8.19 3.92
N THR A 321 -2.11 8.98 3.16
CA THR A 321 -0.78 9.48 3.59
C THR A 321 -0.90 10.91 4.15
N TYR A 322 0.22 11.45 4.66
CA TYR A 322 0.31 12.86 5.06
C TYR A 322 -0.10 13.85 3.94
N TRP A 323 -0.02 13.42 2.69
CA TRP A 323 -0.33 14.26 1.53
C TRP A 323 -1.79 14.22 1.08
N ASP A 324 -2.64 13.44 1.76
CA ASP A 324 -4.08 13.38 1.55
C ASP A 324 -4.81 14.19 2.62
N SER A 325 -5.51 15.24 2.19
CA SER A 325 -6.26 16.11 3.10
C SER A 325 -7.37 15.39 3.87
N ASN A 326 -7.85 14.25 3.36
CA ASN A 326 -8.95 13.47 3.93
C ASN A 326 -8.43 12.24 4.70
N ALA A 327 -7.11 12.07 4.85
CA ALA A 327 -6.53 10.92 5.53
C ALA A 327 -7.05 10.79 6.97
N ALA A 328 -7.15 11.89 7.71
CA ALA A 328 -7.65 11.89 9.09
C ALA A 328 -9.08 11.32 9.19
N ASP A 329 -9.98 11.76 8.31
CA ASP A 329 -11.36 11.27 8.27
C ASP A 329 -11.44 9.82 7.82
N LEU A 330 -10.60 9.42 6.85
CA LEU A 330 -10.48 8.03 6.42
C LEU A 330 -10.07 7.11 7.58
N TYR A 331 -9.03 7.47 8.34
CA TYR A 331 -8.59 6.69 9.49
C TYR A 331 -9.61 6.70 10.63
N LYS A 332 -10.24 7.83 10.92
CA LYS A 332 -11.31 7.90 11.93
C LYS A 332 -12.46 6.96 11.59
N SER A 333 -12.89 6.95 10.34
CA SER A 333 -13.92 6.06 9.83
C SER A 333 -13.47 4.60 9.93
N LEU A 334 -12.24 4.30 9.53
CA LEU A 334 -11.67 2.96 9.56
C LEU A 334 -11.60 2.40 10.99
N PHE A 335 -11.09 3.18 11.96
CA PHE A 335 -11.01 2.76 13.35
C PHE A 335 -12.39 2.58 13.98
N THR A 336 -13.35 3.44 13.62
CA THR A 336 -14.74 3.29 14.06
C THR A 336 -15.34 1.98 13.54
N LEU A 337 -15.12 1.66 12.27
CA LEU A 337 -15.53 0.38 11.69
C LEU A 337 -14.86 -0.80 12.41
N MET A 338 -13.55 -0.75 12.62
CA MET A 338 -12.81 -1.82 13.29
C MET A 338 -13.34 -2.08 14.70
N SER A 339 -13.58 -1.03 15.49
CA SER A 339 -14.08 -1.19 16.85
C SER A 339 -15.52 -1.73 16.88
N LYS A 340 -16.41 -1.24 16.00
CA LYS A 340 -17.81 -1.69 15.96
C LYS A 340 -17.98 -3.12 15.42
N GLU A 341 -17.20 -3.49 14.40
CA GLU A 341 -17.43 -4.73 13.63
C GLU A 341 -16.44 -5.85 13.98
N TYR A 342 -15.18 -5.52 14.28
CA TYR A 342 -14.13 -6.53 14.48
C TYR A 342 -13.96 -6.89 15.97
N GLU A 343 -14.03 -5.91 16.87
CA GLU A 343 -13.82 -6.12 18.32
C GLU A 343 -15.03 -6.71 19.04
N ARG A 344 -16.25 -6.47 18.54
CA ARG A 344 -17.50 -7.09 19.05
C ARG A 344 -17.46 -8.63 19.04
N HIS A 345 -16.53 -9.20 18.29
CA HIS A 345 -16.32 -10.63 18.16
C HIS A 345 -15.65 -11.27 19.39
N GLY A 346 -14.99 -10.48 20.25
CA GLY A 346 -14.28 -10.93 21.45
C GLY A 346 -15.16 -11.03 22.71
N SER A 347 -16.34 -10.41 22.69
CA SER A 347 -17.29 -10.40 23.82
C SER A 347 -18.43 -11.40 23.59
N LYS A 348 -18.11 -12.68 23.45
CA LYS A 348 -19.09 -13.69 23.86
C LYS A 348 -19.12 -13.66 25.39
N PRO A 349 -20.25 -13.35 26.05
CA PRO A 349 -20.36 -13.59 27.47
C PRO A 349 -20.13 -15.09 27.68
N SER A 350 -19.13 -15.44 28.48
CA SER A 350 -19.03 -16.78 29.04
C SER A 350 -20.40 -17.13 29.60
N HIS A 351 -20.99 -18.21 29.10
CA HIS A 351 -22.23 -18.77 29.64
C HIS A 351 -22.19 -18.69 31.16
N SER A 352 -23.13 -17.95 31.75
CA SER A 352 -23.43 -18.06 33.16
C SER A 352 -23.88 -19.49 33.40
N ILE A 353 -22.95 -20.31 33.90
CA ILE A 353 -23.33 -21.51 34.61
C ILE A 353 -24.00 -21.01 35.88
N ASN A 354 -25.33 -21.05 35.89
CA ASN A 354 -26.09 -21.02 37.12
C ASN A 354 -25.56 -22.16 38.00
N GLY A 355 -24.96 -21.77 39.12
CA GLY A 355 -24.34 -22.65 40.08
C GLY A 355 -24.05 -21.86 41.34
N GLU A 356 -25.13 -21.55 42.05
CA GLU A 356 -25.15 -21.14 43.45
C GLU A 356 -24.11 -21.94 44.27
N TYR A 357 -23.19 -21.26 44.96
CA TYR A 357 -22.98 -21.32 46.42
C TYR A 357 -21.63 -20.73 46.85
N HIS A 358 -21.74 -19.97 47.94
CA HIS A 358 -20.72 -19.53 48.90
C HIS A 358 -19.78 -18.36 48.61
N GLN A 359 -20.25 -17.20 49.11
CA GLN A 359 -19.42 -16.21 49.81
C GLN A 359 -18.39 -16.89 50.73
N ILE A 360 -17.11 -16.61 50.50
CA ILE A 360 -16.11 -16.52 51.57
C ILE A 360 -15.27 -15.26 51.33
N TYR A 361 -15.44 -14.29 52.23
CA TYR A 361 -14.54 -13.15 52.40
C TYR A 361 -13.10 -13.62 52.61
N ARG A 362 -12.16 -13.11 51.82
CA ARG A 362 -10.80 -12.87 52.31
C ARG A 362 -10.15 -11.70 51.59
N HIS A 363 -10.01 -10.62 52.34
CA HIS A 363 -8.99 -9.60 52.17
C HIS A 363 -7.64 -10.23 51.85
N SER A 364 -6.98 -9.79 50.78
CA SER A 364 -5.54 -9.55 50.84
C SER A 364 -5.14 -8.46 49.88
N SER A 365 -4.38 -7.53 50.44
CA SER A 365 -3.82 -6.31 49.92
C SER A 365 -2.82 -6.52 48.78
N GLY A 366 -2.82 -5.56 47.85
CA GLY A 366 -1.61 -4.91 47.31
C GLY A 366 -0.62 -5.76 46.53
N ALA A 367 -0.64 -5.64 45.20
CA ALA A 367 0.58 -5.72 44.39
C ALA A 367 0.42 -4.91 43.09
N ASN A 368 1.17 -3.80 43.03
CA ASN A 368 1.46 -3.04 41.83
C ASN A 368 2.07 -3.94 40.75
N ILE A 369 1.47 -3.99 39.56
CA ILE A 369 2.14 -4.49 38.36
C ILE A 369 2.48 -3.29 37.48
N ARG A 370 3.74 -2.85 37.57
CA ARG A 370 4.38 -1.93 36.62
C ARG A 370 4.70 -2.70 35.34
N ALA A 371 4.34 -2.14 34.19
CA ALA A 371 4.82 -2.56 32.89
C ALA A 371 6.32 -2.21 32.70
N PRO A 372 7.14 -3.08 32.08
CA PRO A 372 8.49 -2.70 31.70
C PRO A 372 8.49 -1.96 30.35
N PHE A 373 8.98 -0.72 30.39
CA PHE A 373 9.52 -0.02 29.24
C PHE A 373 10.82 -0.70 28.79
N TYR A 374 10.96 -0.96 27.50
CA TYR A 374 12.25 -1.25 26.88
C TYR A 374 12.80 0.04 26.25
N SER A 375 13.94 0.44 26.78
CA SER A 375 14.91 1.40 26.23
C SER A 375 15.70 0.80 25.06
#